data_AF-A0A1H5P571-F1
#
_entry.id   AF-A0A1H5P571-F1
#
_cell.length_a   1.000
_cell.length_b   1.000
_cell.length_c   1.000
_cell.angle_alpha   90.00
_cell.angle_beta   90.00
_cell.angle_gamma   90.00
#
_symmetry.space_group_name_H-M   'P 1'
#
loop_
_entity.id
_entity.type
_entity.pdbx_description
1 polymer ?
#
loop_
_entity_poly.entity_id
_entity_poly.type
_entity_poly.pdbx_seq_one_letter_code
_entity_poly.pdbx_strand_id
1 'polypeptide(L)'
;MKYRSVGEVIDSPKKQWIPEAHLGVEFDYSFMGKGMGQTGVHLFIKTIIVDSFENQFTRKTEHILQRREVKDCIRWRIQEHLKSVGVDMVQIRGLLRDFEVDMEKVIPYDPANFKR
;
A
#
# COMPACT_ATOMS: atom_id res chain seq x y z
N MET A 1 -1.56 6.18 14.39
CA MET A 1 -1.98 4.79 14.65
C MET A 1 -1.02 3.85 13.92
N LYS A 2 -0.55 2.76 14.53
CA LYS A 2 0.28 1.74 13.84
C LYS A 2 -0.61 0.51 13.60
N TYR A 3 -0.92 0.19 12.35
CA TYR A 3 -1.67 -1.04 12.02
C TYR A 3 -0.74 -2.25 12.13
N ARG A 4 -1.22 -3.33 12.74
CA ARG A 4 -0.43 -4.56 12.93
C ARG A 4 -0.60 -5.45 11.69
N SER A 5 0.44 -5.56 10.89
CA SER A 5 0.51 -6.56 9.82
C SER A 5 0.50 -7.96 10.43
N VAL A 6 -0.27 -8.87 9.84
CA VAL A 6 -0.41 -10.25 10.33
C VAL A 6 0.45 -11.21 9.50
N GLY A 7 0.82 -10.83 8.27
CA GLY A 7 1.68 -11.59 7.36
C GLY A 7 3.01 -10.92 7.02
N GLU A 8 3.85 -11.64 6.28
CA GLU A 8 5.11 -11.12 5.75
C GLU A 8 4.88 -9.96 4.75
N VAL A 9 5.75 -8.95 4.80
CA VAL A 9 5.85 -7.99 3.70
C VAL A 9 6.54 -8.69 2.55
N ILE A 10 5.80 -8.99 1.49
CA ILE A 10 6.36 -9.55 0.27
C ILE A 10 6.82 -8.38 -0.59
N ASP A 11 8.03 -7.93 -0.28
CA ASP A 11 8.77 -6.93 -1.03
C ASP A 11 9.51 -7.60 -2.18
N SER A 12 9.17 -7.18 -3.40
CA SER A 12 10.00 -7.40 -4.58
C SER A 12 10.25 -6.03 -5.21
N PRO A 13 11.45 -5.46 -5.05
CA PRO A 13 12.64 -5.95 -4.33
C PRO A 13 12.85 -5.35 -2.92
N LYS A 14 13.61 -6.09 -2.09
CA LYS A 14 13.95 -5.74 -0.70
C LYS A 14 14.85 -4.50 -0.67
N LYS A 15 14.29 -3.36 -0.23
CA LYS A 15 14.95 -2.04 -0.11
C LYS A 15 15.53 -1.55 -1.44
N GLN A 16 14.67 -0.95 -2.25
CA GLN A 16 15.12 0.00 -3.26
C GLN A 16 14.88 1.42 -2.76
N TRP A 17 15.97 2.17 -2.69
CA TRP A 17 15.94 3.62 -2.55
C TRP A 17 15.84 4.23 -3.95
N ILE A 18 14.90 5.14 -4.17
CA ILE A 18 14.79 5.90 -5.42
C ILE A 18 15.80 7.06 -5.34
N PRO A 19 16.91 7.04 -6.11
CA PRO A 19 17.97 8.05 -5.99
C PRO A 19 17.48 9.48 -6.26
N GLU A 20 16.48 9.61 -7.12
CA GLU A 20 15.99 10.89 -7.62
C GLU A 20 14.47 11.06 -7.40
N ALA A 21 13.96 10.67 -6.22
CA ALA A 21 12.54 10.80 -5.87
C ALA A 21 11.99 12.25 -5.98
N HIS A 22 12.88 13.24 -6.00
CA HIS A 22 12.55 14.65 -6.20
C HIS A 22 12.10 14.98 -7.63
N LEU A 23 12.46 14.16 -8.63
CA LEU A 23 12.06 14.35 -10.03
C LEU A 23 10.59 13.98 -10.29
N GLY A 24 9.97 13.25 -9.37
CA GLY A 24 8.59 12.82 -9.47
C GLY A 24 8.45 11.34 -9.15
N VAL A 25 7.36 11.01 -8.47
CA VAL A 25 6.94 9.63 -8.24
C VAL A 25 5.44 9.56 -8.41
N GLU A 26 4.98 8.48 -9.01
CA GLU A 26 3.57 8.13 -9.10
C GLU A 26 3.32 6.89 -8.24
N PHE A 27 2.10 6.73 -7.75
CA PHE A 27 1.72 5.53 -7.03
C PHE A 27 0.37 5.01 -7.50
N ASP A 28 0.23 3.70 -7.45
CA ASP A 28 -1.04 3.02 -7.61
C ASP A 28 -1.20 1.95 -6.51
N TYR A 29 -2.41 1.48 -6.31
CA TYR A 29 -2.72 0.46 -5.33
C TYR A 29 -3.91 -0.37 -5.76
N SER A 30 -3.95 -1.60 -5.26
CA SER A 30 -5.13 -2.44 -5.32
C SER A 30 -5.28 -3.19 -4.01
N PHE A 31 -6.52 -3.53 -3.67
CA PHE A 31 -6.80 -4.22 -2.42
C PHE A 31 -7.90 -5.25 -2.58
N MET A 32 -7.86 -6.25 -1.71
CA MET A 32 -8.93 -7.23 -1.58
C MET A 32 -9.18 -7.48 -0.09
N GLY A 33 -10.43 -7.74 0.26
CA GLY A 33 -10.80 -7.96 1.64
C GLY A 33 -11.85 -9.05 1.80
N LYS A 34 -11.76 -9.81 2.88
CA LYS A 34 -12.78 -10.79 3.29
C LYS A 34 -13.25 -10.47 4.71
N GLY A 35 -14.57 -10.44 4.90
CA GLY A 35 -15.15 -10.31 6.24
C GLY A 35 -14.84 -11.53 7.10
N MET A 36 -14.42 -11.29 8.35
CA MET A 36 -14.13 -12.30 9.37
C MET A 36 -15.15 -12.20 10.51
N GLY A 37 -16.42 -12.49 10.23
CA GLY A 37 -17.50 -12.41 11.22
C GLY A 37 -18.01 -10.98 11.44
N GLN A 38 -18.41 -10.63 12.67
CA GLN A 38 -19.22 -9.43 12.94
C GLN A 38 -18.48 -8.09 12.70
N THR A 39 -17.16 -8.01 12.89
CA THR A 39 -16.45 -6.72 12.79
C THR A 39 -15.08 -6.76 12.13
N GLY A 40 -14.51 -7.96 11.93
CA GLY A 40 -13.17 -8.14 11.38
C GLY A 40 -13.15 -8.13 9.85
N VAL A 41 -12.10 -7.55 9.28
CA VAL A 41 -11.77 -7.63 7.85
C VAL A 41 -10.35 -8.15 7.73
N HIS A 42 -10.19 -9.21 6.96
CA HIS A 42 -8.91 -9.67 6.45
C HIS A 42 -8.61 -8.90 5.17
N LEU A 43 -7.61 -8.01 5.22
CA LEU A 43 -7.31 -7.06 4.16
C LEU A 43 -5.93 -7.33 3.57
N PHE A 44 -5.86 -7.46 2.25
CA PHE A 44 -4.63 -7.52 1.48
C PHE A 44 -4.51 -6.26 0.64
N ILE A 45 -3.33 -5.64 0.66
CA ILE A 45 -3.05 -4.40 -0.04
C ILE A 45 -1.78 -4.60 -0.87
N LYS A 46 -1.89 -4.34 -2.17
CA LYS A 46 -0.77 -4.19 -3.10
C LYS A 46 -0.60 -2.71 -3.37
N THR A 47 0.61 -2.20 -3.22
CA THR A 47 0.98 -0.83 -3.58
C THR A 47 2.10 -0.89 -4.60
N ILE A 48 2.03 -0.02 -5.59
CA ILE A 48 2.97 0.13 -6.69
C ILE A 48 3.44 1.58 -6.65
N ILE A 49 4.75 1.80 -6.73
CA ILE A 49 5.34 3.12 -6.92
C ILE A 49 6.15 3.06 -8.20
N VAL A 50 6.03 4.09 -9.03
CA VAL A 50 6.80 4.25 -10.27
C VAL A 50 7.57 5.56 -10.16
N ASP A 51 8.88 5.51 -10.41
CA ASP A 51 9.71 6.72 -10.47
C ASP A 51 9.75 7.33 -11.88
N SER A 52 10.41 8.48 -12.02
CA SER A 52 10.60 9.17 -13.30
C SER A 52 11.38 8.38 -14.37
N PHE A 53 11.98 7.25 -13.99
CA PHE A 53 12.73 6.36 -14.87
C PHE A 53 11.98 5.05 -15.16
N GLU A 54 10.68 5.01 -14.85
CA GLU A 54 9.82 3.83 -15.04
C GLU A 54 10.23 2.62 -14.16
N ASN A 55 11.04 2.83 -13.11
CA ASN A 55 11.34 1.76 -12.17
C ASN A 55 10.12 1.51 -11.29
N GLN A 56 9.73 0.25 -11.19
CA GLN A 56 8.55 -0.16 -10.43
C GLN A 56 8.94 -0.79 -9.08
N PHE A 57 8.41 -0.23 -8.00
CA PHE A 57 8.54 -0.74 -6.63
C PHE A 57 7.21 -1.29 -6.18
N THR A 58 7.11 -2.60 -5.92
CA THR A 58 5.86 -3.24 -5.51
C THR A 58 5.97 -3.80 -4.11
N ARG A 59 4.96 -3.50 -3.29
CA ARG A 59 4.83 -4.04 -1.93
C ARG A 59 3.45 -4.63 -1.72
N LYS A 60 3.43 -5.87 -1.24
CA LYS A 60 2.21 -6.61 -0.85
C LYS A 60 2.18 -6.82 0.66
N THR A 61 1.01 -6.62 1.27
CA THR A 61 0.88 -6.56 2.73
C THR A 61 -0.48 -7.09 3.18
N GLU A 62 -0.51 -7.73 4.34
CA GLU A 62 -1.69 -8.40 4.90
C GLU A 62 -1.99 -7.89 6.31
N HIS A 63 -3.26 -7.58 6.56
CA HIS A 63 -3.76 -7.00 7.83
C HIS A 63 -5.06 -7.66 8.26
N ILE A 64 -5.28 -7.72 9.58
CA ILE A 64 -6.57 -8.03 10.18
C ILE A 64 -6.96 -6.83 11.04
N LEU A 65 -8.08 -6.20 10.72
CA LEU A 65 -8.50 -4.94 11.31
C LEU A 65 -10.02 -4.76 11.24
N GLN A 66 -10.55 -3.72 11.88
CA GLN A 66 -11.98 -3.43 11.84
C GLN A 66 -12.38 -2.80 10.50
N ARG A 67 -13.63 -3.01 10.06
CA ARG A 67 -14.13 -2.43 8.79
C ARG A 67 -13.93 -0.91 8.69
N ARG A 68 -14.09 -0.18 9.79
CA ARG A 68 -13.89 1.28 9.84
C ARG A 68 -12.44 1.72 9.61
N GLU A 69 -11.49 0.83 9.83
CA GLU A 69 -10.05 1.11 9.75
C GLU A 69 -9.45 0.80 8.36
N VAL A 70 -10.23 0.18 7.46
CA VAL A 70 -9.76 -0.27 6.15
C VAL A 70 -9.17 0.88 5.33
N LYS A 71 -9.88 2.00 5.24
CA LYS A 71 -9.46 3.14 4.41
C LYS A 71 -8.16 3.76 4.95
N ASP A 72 -8.10 3.97 6.25
CA ASP A 72 -6.93 4.53 6.92
C ASP A 72 -5.72 3.60 6.83
N CYS A 73 -5.94 2.28 6.88
CA CYS A 73 -4.88 1.29 6.69
C CYS A 73 -4.29 1.36 5.28
N ILE A 74 -5.12 1.45 4.24
CA ILE A 74 -4.66 1.59 2.84
C ILE A 74 -3.81 2.86 2.69
N ARG A 75 -4.32 4.01 3.15
CA ARG A 75 -3.59 5.28 3.12
C ARG A 75 -2.26 5.17 3.86
N TRP A 76 -2.25 4.56 5.03
CA TRP A 76 -1.03 4.33 5.81
C TRP A 76 -0.03 3.43 5.07
N ARG A 77 -0.46 2.36 4.39
CA ARG A 77 0.46 1.50 3.63
C ARG A 77 1.10 2.23 2.45
N ILE A 78 0.34 3.04 1.73
CA ILE A 78 0.88 3.85 0.62
C ILE A 78 1.94 4.82 1.17
N GLN A 79 1.63 5.52 2.25
CA GLN A 79 2.56 6.42 2.92
C GLN A 79 3.85 5.72 3.36
N GLU A 80 3.73 4.55 4.01
CA GLU A 80 4.90 3.79 4.45
C GLU A 80 5.72 3.23 3.28
N HIS A 81 5.07 2.89 2.16
CA HIS A 81 5.77 2.46 0.96
C HIS A 81 6.58 3.60 0.35
N LEU A 82 5.97 4.76 0.12
CA LEU A 82 6.63 5.99 -0.37
C LEU A 82 7.82 6.36 0.52
N LYS A 83 7.62 6.37 1.83
CA LYS A 83 8.70 6.66 2.79
C LYS A 83 9.83 5.63 2.70
N SER A 84 9.50 4.35 2.55
CA SER A 84 10.51 3.29 2.50
C SER A 84 11.37 3.30 1.24
N VAL A 85 10.89 3.92 0.15
CA VAL A 85 11.63 4.08 -1.10
C VAL A 85 12.33 5.44 -1.19
N GLY A 86 12.31 6.25 -0.12
CA GLY A 86 13.07 7.49 -0.01
C GLY A 86 12.33 8.77 -0.41
N VAL A 87 11.01 8.71 -0.61
CA VAL A 87 10.20 9.91 -0.91
C VAL A 87 10.10 10.79 0.35
N ASP A 88 10.33 12.09 0.19
CA ASP A 88 10.28 13.04 1.29
C ASP A 88 8.85 13.26 1.84
N MET A 89 8.74 13.59 3.13
CA MET A 89 7.46 13.79 3.80
C MET A 89 6.64 14.94 3.21
N VAL A 90 7.26 15.99 2.67
CA VAL A 90 6.56 17.10 2.00
C VAL A 90 5.92 16.62 0.70
N GLN A 91 6.65 15.85 -0.10
CA GLN A 91 6.13 15.27 -1.34
C GLN A 91 4.99 14.28 -1.05
N ILE A 92 5.17 13.39 -0.05
CA ILE A 92 4.13 12.46 0.39
C ILE A 92 2.85 13.20 0.79
N ARG A 93 2.96 14.31 1.53
CA ARG A 93 1.79 15.12 1.91
C ARG A 93 1.12 15.76 0.69
N GLY A 94 1.89 16.14 -0.33
CA GLY A 94 1.37 16.64 -1.60
C GLY A 94 0.59 15.55 -2.35
N LEU A 95 1.22 14.40 -2.56
CA LEU A 95 0.65 13.24 -3.27
C LEU A 95 -0.62 12.71 -2.61
N LEU A 96 -0.65 12.70 -1.27
CA LEU A 96 -1.78 12.18 -0.50
C LEU A 96 -2.78 13.25 -0.06
N ARG A 97 -2.67 14.50 -0.53
CA ARG A 97 -3.53 15.61 -0.07
C ARG A 97 -5.01 15.29 -0.31
N ASP A 98 -5.33 14.96 -1.56
CA ASP A 98 -6.69 14.70 -2.03
C ASP A 98 -6.94 13.20 -2.26
N PHE A 99 -6.06 12.36 -1.70
CA PHE A 99 -6.18 10.91 -1.83
C PHE A 99 -7.38 10.39 -1.04
N GLU A 100 -8.30 9.75 -1.77
CA GLU A 100 -9.38 8.94 -1.23
C GLU A 100 -9.25 7.49 -1.69
N VAL A 101 -9.73 6.57 -0.84
CA VAL A 101 -9.76 5.16 -1.22
C VAL A 101 -10.88 4.94 -2.22
N ASP A 102 -10.47 4.59 -3.43
CA ASP A 102 -11.27 4.28 -4.59
C ASP A 102 -11.69 2.81 -4.55
N MET A 103 -13.00 2.59 -4.67
CA MET A 103 -13.60 1.25 -4.65
C MET A 103 -13.39 0.49 -5.97
N GLU A 104 -13.01 1.18 -7.06
CA GLU A 104 -12.66 0.54 -8.33
C GLU A 104 -11.31 -0.20 -8.24
N LYS A 105 -10.48 0.15 -7.25
CA LYS A 105 -9.22 -0.55 -6.96
C LYS A 105 -9.40 -1.87 -6.20
N VAL A 106 -10.64 -2.28 -5.94
CA VAL A 106 -10.98 -3.58 -5.34
C VAL A 106 -10.79 -4.69 -6.38
N ILE A 107 -10.01 -5.70 -6.03
CA ILE A 107 -9.83 -6.90 -6.86
C ILE A 107 -10.53 -8.13 -6.24
N PRO A 108 -10.85 -9.17 -7.03
CA PRO A 108 -11.39 -10.42 -6.50
C PRO A 108 -10.50 -11.01 -5.40
N TYR A 109 -11.14 -11.54 -4.36
CA TYR A 109 -10.42 -12.13 -3.24
C TYR A 109 -9.74 -13.44 -3.66
N ASP A 110 -8.42 -13.38 -3.81
CA ASP A 110 -7.57 -14.54 -4.10
C ASP A 110 -6.25 -14.44 -3.32
N PRO A 111 -6.16 -15.08 -2.13
CA PRO A 111 -4.95 -15.10 -1.32
C PRO A 111 -3.74 -15.71 -2.03
N ALA A 112 -3.94 -16.54 -3.07
CA ALA A 112 -2.83 -17.13 -3.81
C ALA A 112 -2.03 -16.05 -4.55
N ASN A 113 -2.69 -14.99 -5.05
CA ASN A 113 -2.03 -13.84 -5.69
C ASN A 113 -1.13 -13.04 -4.73
N PHE A 114 -1.23 -13.30 -3.43
CA PHE A 114 -0.41 -12.68 -2.38
C PHE A 114 0.58 -13.66 -1.74
N LYS A 115 0.72 -14.88 -2.25
CA LYS A 115 1.85 -15.76 -1.91
C LYS A 115 3.05 -15.41 -2.82
N ARG A 116 4.27 -15.63 -2.32
CA ARG A 116 5.51 -15.45 -3.10
C ARG A 116 5.58 -16.40 -4.27
#